data_AF-J2Y972-F1
#
_entry.id   AF-J2Y972-F1
#
_cell.length_a   1.000
_cell.length_b   1.000
_cell.length_c   1.000
_cell.angle_alpha   90.00
_cell.angle_beta   90.00
_cell.angle_gamma   90.00
#
_symmetry.space_group_name_H-M   'P 1'
#
loop_
_entity.id
_entity.type
_entity.pdbx_description
1 polymer ?
#
loop_
_entity_poly.entity_id
_entity_poly.type
_entity_poly.pdbx_seq_one_letter_code
_entity_poly.pdbx_strand_id
1 'polypeptide(L)'
;MSVSHLLIVCWAALTLLSTGTVALGRVAGTELISIAILTVAVTKAWLIADGFMELRHAPRLWRGLVLSWAVLLAVLIASALLSGT
;
A
#
# COMPACT_ATOMS: atom_id res chain seq x y z
N MET A 1 -24.04 -4.63 -3.66
CA MET A 1 -23.60 -3.25 -3.33
C MET A 1 -23.19 -2.56 -4.62
N SER A 2 -23.63 -1.33 -4.87
CA SER A 2 -23.28 -0.59 -6.11
C SER A 2 -21.77 -0.36 -6.19
N VAL A 3 -21.19 -0.49 -7.39
CA VAL A 3 -19.76 -0.25 -7.69
C VAL A 3 -19.31 1.13 -7.18
N SER A 4 -20.20 2.11 -7.18
CA SER A 4 -19.97 3.46 -6.66
C SER A 4 -19.64 3.46 -5.16
N HIS A 5 -20.31 2.63 -4.36
CA HIS A 5 -20.02 2.53 -2.92
C HIS A 5 -18.63 1.94 -2.66
N LEU A 6 -18.22 0.93 -3.44
CA LEU A 6 -16.88 0.35 -3.33
C LEU A 6 -15.79 1.36 -3.68
N LEU A 7 -16.00 2.18 -4.71
CA LEU A 7 -15.08 3.25 -5.10
C LEU A 7 -14.99 4.34 -4.02
N ILE A 8 -16.12 4.74 -3.43
CA ILE A 8 -16.15 5.73 -2.35
C ILE A 8 -15.41 5.22 -1.10
N VAL A 9 -15.61 3.95 -0.73
CA VAL A 9 -14.90 3.33 0.40
C VAL A 9 -13.41 3.19 0.10
N CYS A 10 -13.03 2.79 -1.11
CA CYS A 10 -11.62 2.76 -1.53
C CYS A 10 -10.98 4.15 -1.50
N TRP A 11 -11.69 5.16 -1.98
CA TRP A 11 -11.22 6.54 -1.97
C TRP A 11 -11.04 7.08 -0.55
N ALA A 12 -12.00 6.80 0.36
CA ALA A 12 -11.92 7.15 1.77
C ALA A 12 -10.77 6.45 2.49
N ALA A 13 -10.56 5.15 2.22
CA ALA A 13 -9.44 4.40 2.75
C ALA A 13 -8.09 4.93 2.20
N LEU A 14 -8.00 5.28 0.92
CA LEU A 14 -6.80 5.88 0.33
C LEU A 14 -6.46 7.23 0.93
N THR A 15 -7.45 8.08 1.15
CA THR A 15 -7.28 9.38 1.79
C THR A 15 -6.80 9.20 3.24
N LEU A 16 -7.40 8.28 3.99
CA LEU A 16 -6.97 7.96 5.36
C LEU A 16 -5.57 7.38 5.43
N LEU A 17 -5.22 6.44 4.55
CA LEU A 17 -3.86 5.91 4.46
C LEU A 17 -2.86 7.00 4.08
N SER A 18 -3.24 7.94 3.20
CA SER A 18 -2.37 9.04 2.78
C SER A 18 -2.10 10.04 3.91
N THR A 19 -3.12 10.42 4.66
CA THR A 19 -2.95 11.30 5.84
C THR A 19 -2.18 10.57 6.94
N GLY A 20 -2.42 9.28 7.13
CA GLY A 20 -1.66 8.39 8.02
C GLY A 20 -0.16 8.35 7.70
N THR A 21 0.22 8.23 6.42
CA THR A 21 1.64 8.30 6.01
C THR A 21 2.30 9.63 6.34
N VAL A 22 1.60 10.75 6.18
CA VAL A 22 2.15 12.07 6.53
C VAL A 22 2.32 12.18 8.04
N ALA A 23 1.34 11.74 8.83
CA ALA A 23 1.43 11.74 10.29
C ALA A 23 2.59 10.85 10.79
N LEU A 24 2.72 9.64 10.25
CA LEU A 24 3.85 8.74 10.55
C LEU A 24 5.19 9.35 10.11
N GLY A 25 5.23 10.01 8.95
CA GLY A 25 6.42 10.71 8.44
C GLY A 25 6.87 11.87 9.34
N ARG A 26 5.95 12.54 10.05
CA ARG A 26 6.28 13.61 11.00
C ARG A 26 6.96 13.09 12.28
N VAL A 27 6.69 11.84 12.66
CA VAL A 27 7.26 11.19 13.84
C VAL A 27 8.38 10.20 13.43
N ALA A 28 8.70 10.14 12.13
CA ALA A 28 9.66 9.19 11.58
C ALA A 28 11.07 9.49 12.11
N GLY A 29 11.57 8.55 12.91
CA GLY A 29 12.93 8.55 13.45
C GLY A 29 13.33 7.20 14.05
N THR A 30 12.43 6.21 14.02
CA THR A 30 12.69 4.84 14.49
C THR A 30 12.41 3.85 13.37
N GLU A 31 13.17 2.76 13.31
CA GLU A 31 13.00 1.69 12.32
C GLU A 31 11.57 1.14 12.29
N LEU A 32 10.92 1.08 13.47
CA LEU A 32 9.54 0.63 13.61
C LEU A 32 8.55 1.52 12.82
N ILE A 33 8.77 2.84 12.81
CA ILE A 33 7.92 3.79 12.09
C ILE A 33 8.18 3.70 10.58
N SER A 34 9.42 3.46 10.16
CA SER A 34 9.75 3.20 8.75
C SER A 34 9.08 1.92 8.23
N ILE A 35 9.05 0.86 9.03
CA ILE A 35 8.32 -0.39 8.71
C ILE A 35 6.80 -0.14 8.64
N ALA A 36 6.26 0.68 9.55
CA ALA A 36 4.84 1.06 9.52
C ALA A 36 4.50 1.84 8.23
N ILE A 37 5.35 2.77 7.81
CA ILE A 37 5.19 3.54 6.56
C ILE A 37 5.22 2.60 5.33
N LEU A 38 6.14 1.64 5.31
CA LEU A 38 6.21 0.62 4.24
C LEU A 38 4.95 -0.22 4.18
N THR A 39 4.42 -0.62 5.33
CA THR A 39 3.17 -1.40 5.39
C THR A 39 2.01 -0.59 4.81
N VAL A 40 1.88 0.68 5.19
CA VAL A 40 0.85 1.58 4.63
C VAL A 40 1.01 1.76 3.12
N ALA A 41 2.24 1.87 2.61
CA ALA A 41 2.52 1.99 1.19
C ALA A 41 2.07 0.74 0.40
N VAL A 42 2.37 -0.46 0.92
CA VAL A 42 1.92 -1.73 0.32
C VAL A 42 0.40 -1.84 0.33
N THR A 43 -0.26 -1.49 1.44
CA THR A 43 -1.73 -1.50 1.52
C THR A 43 -2.36 -0.52 0.53
N LYS A 44 -1.75 0.65 0.33
CA LYS A 44 -2.17 1.62 -0.70
C LYS A 44 -2.06 1.04 -2.11
N ALA A 45 -0.95 0.40 -2.44
CA ALA A 45 -0.75 -0.25 -3.73
C ALA A 45 -1.80 -1.36 -3.96
N TRP A 46 -2.16 -2.09 -2.89
CA TRP A 46 -3.22 -3.10 -2.95
C TRP A 46 -4.60 -2.50 -3.22
N LEU A 47 -4.94 -1.43 -2.52
CA LEU A 47 -6.21 -0.73 -2.70
C LEU A 47 -6.38 -0.14 -4.10
N ILE A 48 -5.29 0.35 -4.70
CA ILE A 48 -5.30 0.90 -6.06
C ILE A 48 -5.46 -0.23 -7.09
N ALA A 49 -4.72 -1.33 -6.92
CA ALA A 49 -4.77 -2.47 -7.84
C ALA A 49 -6.15 -3.16 -7.83
N ASP A 50 -6.77 -3.34 -6.65
CA ASP A 50 -8.05 -4.04 -6.51
C ASP A 50 -9.25 -3.09 -6.71
N GLY A 51 -9.14 -1.82 -6.31
CA GLY A 51 -10.24 -0.85 -6.32
C GLY A 51 -10.41 -0.03 -7.60
N PHE A 52 -9.31 0.43 -8.21
CA PHE A 52 -9.36 1.40 -9.33
C PHE A 52 -9.12 0.77 -10.70
N MET A 53 -8.34 -0.29 -10.80
CA MET A 53 -7.95 -0.85 -12.10
C MET A 53 -8.94 -1.84 -12.72
N GLU A 54 -10.13 -2.03 -12.14
CA GLU A 54 -11.13 -3.01 -12.63
C GLU A 54 -10.59 -4.45 -12.81
N LEU A 55 -9.44 -4.76 -12.19
CA LEU A 55 -8.81 -6.09 -12.17
C LEU A 55 -9.71 -7.17 -11.51
N ARG A 56 -10.83 -6.77 -10.91
CA ARG A 56 -11.93 -7.64 -10.45
C ARG A 56 -12.48 -8.60 -11.54
N HIS A 57 -12.35 -8.26 -12.83
CA HIS A 57 -12.69 -9.16 -13.95
C HIS A 57 -11.47 -9.78 -14.65
N ALA A 58 -10.24 -9.48 -14.22
CA ALA A 58 -9.01 -9.91 -14.90
C ALA A 58 -8.30 -11.04 -14.14
N PRO A 59 -7.53 -11.90 -14.85
CA PRO A 59 -6.94 -13.11 -14.27
C PRO A 59 -6.01 -12.81 -13.10
N ARG A 60 -6.14 -13.62 -12.03
CA ARG A 60 -5.42 -13.53 -10.75
C ARG A 60 -3.89 -13.37 -10.88
N LEU A 61 -3.30 -13.84 -11.98
CA LEU A 61 -1.88 -13.67 -12.30
C LEU A 61 -1.45 -12.20 -12.41
N TRP A 62 -2.27 -11.32 -13.00
CA TRP A 62 -1.95 -9.89 -13.12
C TRP A 62 -2.01 -9.17 -11.78
N ARG A 63 -3.01 -9.52 -10.96
CA ARG A 63 -3.10 -9.03 -9.59
C ARG A 63 -1.88 -9.46 -8.78
N GLY A 64 -1.49 -10.73 -8.93
CA GLY A 64 -0.29 -11.29 -8.33
C GLY A 64 0.97 -10.54 -8.75
N LEU A 65 1.15 -10.25 -10.04
CA LEU A 65 2.33 -9.58 -10.58
C LEU A 65 2.52 -8.16 -10.02
N VAL A 66 1.44 -7.36 -10.03
CA VAL A 66 1.44 -5.97 -9.52
C VAL A 66 1.69 -5.95 -8.01
N LEU A 67 1.10 -6.90 -7.29
CA LEU A 67 1.36 -7.10 -5.86
C LEU A 67 2.78 -7.51 -5.55
N SER A 68 3.30 -8.49 -6.29
CA SER A 68 4.64 -9.01 -6.08
C SER A 68 5.68 -7.91 -6.25
N TRP A 69 5.48 -6.96 -7.16
CA TRP A 69 6.35 -5.80 -7.29
C TRP A 69 6.36 -4.93 -6.02
N ALA A 70 5.19 -4.54 -5.51
CA ALA A 70 5.08 -3.71 -4.31
C ALA A 70 5.64 -4.43 -3.06
N VAL A 71 5.37 -5.74 -2.93
CA VAL A 71 5.90 -6.57 -1.85
C VAL A 71 7.41 -6.71 -1.95
N LEU A 72 7.96 -6.95 -3.16
CA LEU A 72 9.41 -7.03 -3.38
C LEU A 72 10.10 -5.72 -2.97
N LEU A 73 9.56 -4.57 -3.39
CA LEU A 73 10.08 -3.26 -3.02
C LEU A 73 10.04 -3.03 -1.50
N ALA A 74 8.94 -3.40 -0.85
CA ALA A 74 8.82 -3.26 0.60
C ALA A 74 9.80 -4.15 1.35
N VAL A 75 10.01 -5.40 0.90
CA VAL A 75 10.99 -6.33 1.48
C VAL A 75 12.41 -5.80 1.27
N LEU A 76 12.73 -5.29 0.08
CA LEU A 76 14.03 -4.68 -0.21
C LEU A 76 14.30 -3.48 0.70
N ILE A 77 13.36 -2.55 0.81
CA ILE A 77 13.55 -1.36 1.66
C ILE A 77 13.61 -1.75 3.14
N ALA A 78 12.78 -2.70 3.59
CA ALA A 78 12.86 -3.20 4.97
C ALA A 78 14.20 -3.89 5.26
N SER A 79 14.71 -4.68 4.32
CA SER A 79 16.03 -5.31 4.45
C SER A 79 17.17 -4.29 4.49
N ALA A 80 17.09 -3.24 3.67
CA ALA A 80 18.04 -2.14 3.68
C ALA A 80 18.03 -1.39 5.02
N LEU A 81 16.84 -1.06 5.53
CA LEU A 81 16.67 -0.44 6.85
C LEU A 81 17.26 -1.29 7.97
N LEU A 82 16.96 -2.60 7.99
CA LEU A 82 17.49 -3.54 9.00
C LEU A 82 19.00 -3.78 8.86
N SER A 83 19.57 -3.55 7.67
CA SER A 83 21.01 -3.68 7.43
C SER A 83 21.84 -2.47 7.89
N GLY A 84 21.19 -1.42 8.41
CA GLY A 84 21.86 -0.31 9.09
C GLY A 84 22.75 0.57 8.21
N THR A 85 22.48 0.68 6.91
CA THR A 85 23.10 1.66 6.01
C THR A 85 22.53 3.06 6.25
#